data_AF-A0A1I9GAQ1-F1
#
_entry.id   AF-A0A1I9GAQ1-F1
#
_cell.length_a   1.000
_cell.length_b   1.000
_cell.length_c   1.000
_cell.angle_alpha   90.00
_cell.angle_beta   90.00
_cell.angle_gamma   90.00
#
_symmetry.space_group_name_H-M   'P 1'
#
loop_
_entity.id
_entity.type
_entity.pdbx_description
1 polymer ?
#
loop_
_entity_poly.entity_id
_entity_poly.type
_entity_poly.pdbx_seq_one_letter_code
_entity_poly.pdbx_strand_id
1 'polypeptide(L)'
;HHRLSVGGLNWGLVFNWHLLPDRDYHAMKSRIDPIPSPTMAGGLFSIDREYFEKLGGYDPGFDIWGSENLEISFKIWMCGGRLEVVPCSHVGHIFRKKSPYKWRRGVNVLQRNNIRLAE
;
A
#
# COMPACT_ATOMS: atom_id res chain seq x y z
N HIS A 1 6.11 -16.40 -18.57
CA HIS A 1 5.55 -16.62 -17.21
C HIS A 1 5.56 -15.30 -16.45
N HIS A 2 4.40 -14.73 -16.13
CA HIS A 2 4.35 -13.50 -15.33
C HIS A 2 4.69 -13.82 -13.87
N ARG A 3 5.82 -13.33 -13.38
CA ARG A 3 6.17 -13.43 -11.95
C ARG A 3 5.24 -12.52 -11.15
N LEU A 4 4.75 -13.01 -10.02
CA LEU A 4 3.91 -12.26 -9.10
C LEU A 4 4.72 -11.09 -8.50
N SER A 5 4.04 -10.02 -8.14
CA SER A 5 4.66 -8.81 -7.57
C SER A 5 3.99 -8.46 -6.24
N VAL A 6 4.78 -7.89 -5.34
CA VAL A 6 4.34 -7.38 -4.04
C VAL A 6 4.66 -5.89 -3.93
N GLY A 7 3.96 -5.20 -3.04
CA GLY A 7 4.22 -3.80 -2.76
C GLY A 7 5.46 -3.62 -1.89
N GLY A 8 6.30 -2.66 -2.25
CA GLY A 8 7.39 -2.15 -1.41
C GLY A 8 7.46 -0.64 -1.47
N LEU A 9 8.57 -0.10 -0.97
CA LEU A 9 8.87 1.33 -1.00
C LEU A 9 10.37 1.56 -1.17
N ASN A 10 10.74 2.76 -1.62
CA ASN A 10 12.11 3.24 -1.52
C ASN A 10 12.29 4.14 -0.28
N TRP A 11 13.53 4.54 0.02
CA TRP A 11 13.84 5.43 1.16
C TRP A 11 13.25 6.84 1.06
N GLY A 12 12.71 7.22 -0.10
CA GLY A 12 11.93 8.45 -0.25
C GLY A 12 10.46 8.30 0.15
N LEU A 13 10.07 7.17 0.75
CA LEU A 13 8.68 6.80 1.09
C LEU A 13 7.76 6.82 -0.14
N VAL A 14 8.29 6.38 -1.29
CA VAL A 14 7.51 6.21 -2.53
C VAL A 14 7.25 4.74 -2.77
N PHE A 15 5.98 4.39 -2.94
CA PHE A 15 5.54 3.04 -3.29
C PHE A 15 6.15 2.56 -4.61
N ASN A 16 6.58 1.31 -4.66
CA ASN A 16 7.01 0.63 -5.88
C ASN A 16 6.57 -0.83 -5.88
N TRP A 17 6.38 -1.40 -7.07
CA TRP A 17 6.18 -2.83 -7.23
C TRP A 17 7.52 -3.55 -7.27
N HIS A 18 7.66 -4.59 -6.44
CA HIS A 18 8.81 -5.48 -6.45
C HIS A 18 8.38 -6.86 -6.92
N LEU A 19 9.25 -7.53 -7.68
CA LEU A 19 9.06 -8.93 -7.98
C LEU A 19 9.06 -9.73 -6.68
N LEU A 20 8.15 -10.70 -6.57
CA LEU A 20 8.12 -11.61 -5.43
C LEU A 20 9.48 -12.32 -5.34
N PRO A 21 10.19 -12.26 -4.19
CA PRO A 21 11.46 -12.93 -4.01
C PRO A 21 11.33 -14.45 -4.23
N ASP A 22 12.36 -15.07 -4.80
CA ASP A 22 12.33 -16.51 -5.12
C ASP A 22 12.05 -17.37 -3.87
N ARG A 23 12.58 -16.97 -2.70
CA ARG A 23 12.28 -17.62 -1.41
C ARG A 23 10.77 -17.73 -1.16
N ASP A 24 10.06 -16.61 -1.32
CA ASP A 24 8.63 -16.55 -1.01
C ASP A 24 7.81 -17.26 -2.10
N TYR A 25 8.23 -17.11 -3.36
CA TYR A 25 7.63 -17.84 -4.48
C TYR A 25 7.72 -19.36 -4.35
N HIS A 26 8.85 -19.87 -3.83
CA HIS A 26 9.06 -21.29 -3.58
C HIS A 26 8.36 -21.79 -2.32
N ALA A 27 8.03 -20.90 -1.37
CA ALA A 27 7.27 -21.25 -0.17
C ALA A 27 5.76 -21.38 -0.43
N MET A 28 5.24 -20.84 -1.54
CA MET A 28 3.83 -20.97 -1.92
C MET A 28 3.48 -22.42 -2.25
N LYS A 29 2.31 -22.90 -1.78
CA LYS A 29 1.80 -24.23 -2.10
C LYS A 29 1.10 -24.25 -3.46
N SER A 30 0.44 -23.15 -3.80
CA SER A 30 -0.27 -22.93 -5.05
C SER A 30 0.01 -21.54 -5.62
N ARG A 31 -0.11 -21.38 -6.93
CA ARG A 31 0.08 -20.10 -7.64
C ARG A 31 -0.96 -19.03 -7.28
N ILE A 32 -2.02 -19.43 -6.60
CA ILE A 32 -3.14 -18.57 -6.23
C ILE A 32 -3.23 -18.33 -4.72
N ASP A 33 -2.26 -18.84 -3.95
CA ASP A 33 -2.21 -18.57 -2.51
C ASP A 33 -2.07 -17.07 -2.26
N PRO A 34 -2.76 -16.52 -1.24
CA PRO A 34 -2.51 -15.17 -0.77
C PRO A 34 -1.02 -14.96 -0.42
N ILE A 35 -0.47 -13.84 -0.87
CA ILE A 35 0.94 -13.50 -0.68
C ILE A 35 1.04 -12.33 0.29
N PRO A 36 1.79 -12.48 1.40
CA PRO A 36 2.13 -11.36 2.27
C PRO A 36 2.85 -10.24 1.50
N SER A 37 2.34 -9.01 1.63
CA SER A 37 2.89 -7.84 0.94
C SER A 37 3.34 -6.80 1.98
N PRO A 38 4.61 -6.32 1.93
CA PRO A 38 5.09 -5.30 2.85
C PRO A 38 4.26 -4.02 2.81
N THR A 39 3.86 -3.58 1.62
CA THR A 39 2.98 -2.42 1.41
C THR A 39 1.89 -2.73 0.40
N MET A 40 0.92 -1.83 0.26
CA MET A 40 -0.06 -1.87 -0.82
C MET A 40 -0.06 -0.57 -1.64
N ALA A 41 -0.57 -0.64 -2.86
CA ALA A 41 -0.77 0.54 -3.70
C ALA A 41 -1.85 1.50 -3.15
N GLY A 42 -2.76 1.00 -2.31
CA GLY A 42 -3.72 1.78 -1.51
C GLY A 42 -5.09 2.01 -2.16
N GLY A 43 -5.15 2.18 -3.48
CA GLY A 43 -6.43 2.51 -4.15
C GLY A 43 -7.45 1.36 -4.20
N LEU A 44 -7.01 0.11 -4.05
CA LEU A 44 -7.86 -1.08 -4.13
C LEU A 44 -7.46 -2.06 -3.04
N PHE A 45 -8.34 -2.27 -2.06
CA PHE A 45 -8.18 -3.28 -1.01
C PHE A 45 -9.54 -3.55 -0.37
N SER A 46 -9.60 -4.59 0.45
CA SER A 46 -10.75 -4.91 1.30
C SER A 46 -10.24 -5.12 2.72
N ILE A 47 -10.98 -4.60 3.70
CA ILE A 47 -10.64 -4.70 5.12
C ILE A 47 -11.95 -4.84 5.90
N ASP A 48 -11.90 -5.58 7.00
CA ASP A 48 -13.00 -5.58 7.96
C ASP A 48 -13.21 -4.16 8.54
N ARG A 49 -14.48 -3.76 8.70
CA ARG A 49 -14.82 -2.41 9.14
C ARG A 49 -14.36 -2.16 10.58
N GLU A 50 -14.66 -3.08 11.49
CA GLU A 50 -14.31 -2.94 12.91
C GLU A 50 -12.80 -2.93 13.09
N TYR A 51 -12.08 -3.75 12.31
CA TYR A 51 -10.62 -3.75 12.29
C TYR A 51 -10.05 -2.43 11.75
N PHE A 52 -10.62 -1.86 10.69
CA PHE A 52 -10.20 -0.55 10.17
C PHE A 52 -10.41 0.57 11.21
N GLU A 53 -11.55 0.57 11.89
CA GLU A 53 -11.85 1.51 12.98
C GLU A 53 -10.88 1.31 14.17
N LYS A 54 -10.55 0.06 14.52
CA LYS A 54 -9.58 -0.28 15.57
C LYS A 54 -8.17 0.22 15.26
N LEU A 55 -7.77 0.23 13.98
CA LEU A 55 -6.49 0.82 13.54
C LEU A 55 -6.51 2.37 13.57
N GLY A 56 -7.64 2.98 13.92
CA GLY A 56 -7.82 4.43 13.92
C GLY A 56 -8.08 5.02 12.53
N GLY A 57 -8.48 4.20 11.56
CA GLY A 57 -8.67 4.62 10.17
C GLY A 57 -7.40 5.22 9.55
N TYR A 58 -7.58 6.11 8.57
CA TYR A 58 -6.49 6.93 8.03
C TYR A 58 -6.19 8.12 8.95
N ASP A 59 -4.92 8.56 8.98
CA ASP A 59 -4.52 9.76 9.69
C ASP A 59 -5.32 10.99 9.19
N PRO A 60 -6.15 11.63 10.04
CA PRO A 60 -6.94 12.80 9.65
C PRO A 60 -6.07 14.03 9.31
N GLY A 61 -4.78 14.00 9.65
CA GLY A 61 -3.81 15.04 9.32
C GLY A 61 -3.20 14.92 7.91
N PHE A 62 -3.46 13.82 7.19
CA PHE A 62 -3.05 13.68 5.79
C PHE A 62 -3.92 14.55 4.90
N ASP A 63 -3.28 15.27 3.97
CA ASP A 63 -3.97 16.16 3.03
C ASP A 63 -3.88 15.60 1.61
N ILE A 64 -4.98 15.73 0.85
CA ILE A 64 -5.17 15.38 -0.57
C ILE A 64 -4.75 13.96 -0.99
N TRP A 65 -3.44 13.68 -1.06
CA TRP A 65 -2.90 12.45 -1.63
C TRP A 65 -1.45 12.23 -1.21
N GLY A 66 -1.11 10.96 -0.99
CA GLY A 66 0.24 10.49 -0.76
C GLY A 66 0.41 9.96 0.65
N SER A 67 1.16 8.86 0.74
CA SER A 67 1.59 8.21 1.98
C SER A 67 0.50 7.46 2.73
N GLU A 68 -0.79 7.68 2.45
CA GLU A 68 -1.91 6.99 3.12
C GLU A 68 -1.83 5.47 2.96
N ASN A 69 -1.39 5.01 1.79
CA ASN A 69 -1.22 3.61 1.48
C ASN A 69 -0.09 2.96 2.28
N LEU A 70 0.99 3.70 2.54
CA LEU A 70 2.12 3.22 3.36
C LEU A 70 1.76 3.24 4.84
N GLU A 71 1.07 4.29 5.29
CA GLU A 71 0.61 4.48 6.67
C GLU A 71 -0.25 3.31 7.15
N ILE A 72 -1.30 2.99 6.42
CA ILE A 72 -2.16 1.88 6.79
C ILE A 72 -1.43 0.53 6.64
N SER A 73 -0.48 0.41 5.70
CA SER A 73 0.35 -0.81 5.58
C SER A 73 1.19 -1.02 6.84
N PHE A 74 1.81 0.04 7.36
CA PHE A 74 2.61 -0.02 8.59
C PHE A 74 1.75 -0.29 9.81
N LYS A 75 0.59 0.38 9.94
CA LYS A 75 -0.39 0.08 10.99
C LYS A 75 -0.79 -1.39 10.99
N ILE A 76 -1.15 -1.95 9.84
CA ILE A 76 -1.56 -3.35 9.74
C ILE A 76 -0.44 -4.27 10.25
N TRP A 77 0.79 -4.12 9.75
CA TRP A 77 1.90 -5.00 10.14
C TRP A 77 2.36 -4.80 11.58
N MET A 78 2.52 -3.56 12.03
CA MET A 78 3.07 -3.24 13.34
C MET A 78 2.06 -3.42 14.47
N CYS A 79 0.75 -3.45 14.16
CA CYS A 79 -0.31 -3.66 15.14
C CYS A 79 -0.91 -5.08 15.11
N GLY A 80 -0.20 -6.05 14.52
CA GLY A 80 -0.51 -7.49 14.62
C GLY A 80 -1.44 -8.05 13.54
N GLY A 81 -1.72 -7.30 12.49
CA GLY A 81 -2.45 -7.77 11.31
C GLY A 81 -1.54 -8.34 10.22
N ARG A 82 -2.16 -8.60 9.06
CA ARG A 82 -1.47 -9.08 7.87
C ARG A 82 -2.01 -8.37 6.63
N LEU A 83 -1.11 -7.94 5.75
CA LEU A 83 -1.44 -7.35 4.46
C LEU A 83 -1.10 -8.32 3.33
N GLU A 84 -2.02 -8.54 2.40
CA GLU A 84 -1.88 -9.57 1.37
C GLU A 84 -2.31 -9.12 -0.02
N VAL A 85 -1.65 -9.67 -1.03
CA VAL A 85 -2.11 -9.68 -2.42
C VAL A 85 -2.74 -11.04 -2.68
N VAL A 86 -3.99 -11.06 -3.17
CA VAL A 86 -4.72 -12.30 -3.48
C VAL A 86 -4.72 -12.53 -5.00
N PRO A 87 -3.90 -13.44 -5.56
CA PRO A 87 -3.75 -13.57 -7.00
C PRO A 87 -5.02 -14.01 -7.74
N CYS A 88 -5.99 -14.61 -7.06
CA CYS A 88 -7.29 -14.94 -7.66
C CYS A 88 -8.22 -13.73 -7.85
N SER A 89 -8.02 -12.65 -7.09
CA SER A 89 -8.89 -11.47 -7.10
C SER A 89 -8.34 -10.40 -8.04
N HIS A 90 -8.95 -10.25 -9.21
CA HIS A 90 -8.48 -9.36 -10.25
C HIS A 90 -9.37 -8.12 -10.38
N VAL A 91 -8.76 -6.94 -10.35
CA VAL A 91 -9.43 -5.66 -10.65
C VAL A 91 -8.55 -4.85 -11.58
N GLY A 92 -9.10 -4.41 -12.71
CA GLY A 92 -8.40 -3.55 -13.66
C GLY A 92 -8.39 -2.09 -13.18
N HIS A 93 -7.22 -1.45 -13.21
CA HIS A 93 -7.05 -0.03 -12.90
C HIS A 93 -6.37 0.70 -14.07
N ILE A 94 -6.96 1.81 -14.54
CA ILE A 94 -6.40 2.63 -15.62
C ILE A 94 -5.39 3.60 -15.02
N PHE A 95 -4.10 3.28 -15.17
CA PHE A 95 -3.02 4.15 -14.71
C PHE A 95 -2.96 5.44 -15.54
N ARG A 96 -2.87 6.58 -14.84
CA ARG A 96 -2.73 7.91 -15.46
C ARG A 96 -1.27 8.35 -15.43
N LYS A 97 -0.84 9.09 -16.46
CA LYS A 97 0.51 9.69 -16.50
C LYS A 97 0.65 10.93 -15.61
N LYS A 98 -0.46 11.58 -15.26
CA LYS A 98 -0.48 12.81 -14.45
C LYS A 98 -1.59 12.75 -13.42
N SER A 99 -1.32 13.29 -12.24
CA SER A 99 -2.32 13.44 -11.17
C SER A 99 -3.44 14.38 -11.64
N PRO A 100 -4.72 14.02 -11.43
CA PRO A 100 -5.85 14.90 -11.71
C PRO A 100 -6.09 15.95 -10.62
N TYR A 101 -5.42 15.84 -9.46
CA TYR A 101 -5.68 16.69 -8.30
C TYR A 101 -5.08 18.10 -8.48
N LYS A 102 -5.85 19.12 -8.06
CA LYS A 102 -5.36 20.50 -7.98
C LYS A 102 -4.55 20.65 -6.69
N TRP A 103 -3.23 20.67 -6.82
CA TRP A 103 -2.34 20.91 -5.70
C TRP A 103 -2.48 22.34 -5.18
N ARG A 104 -2.52 22.51 -3.85
CA ARG A 104 -2.47 23.83 -3.22
C ARG A 104 -1.10 24.45 -3.50
N ARG A 105 -1.07 25.68 -4.01
CA ARG A 105 0.18 26.40 -4.26
C ARG A 105 0.86 26.72 -2.92
N GLY A 106 2.17 26.49 -2.83
CA GLY A 106 2.98 26.84 -1.65
C GLY A 106 3.09 25.79 -0.56
N VAL A 107 2.45 24.62 -0.70
CA VAL A 107 2.56 23.52 0.28
C VAL A 107 3.00 22.23 -0.43
N ASN A 108 4.09 21.63 0.03
CA ASN A 108 4.47 20.29 -0.39
C ASN A 108 3.69 19.25 0.42
N VAL A 109 2.49 18.92 -0.07
CA VAL A 109 1.55 18.02 0.60
C VAL A 109 2.14 16.62 0.80
N LEU A 110 2.79 16.07 -0.23
CA LEU A 110 3.42 14.75 -0.16
C LEU A 110 4.51 14.70 0.91
N GLN A 111 5.37 15.72 0.98
CA GLN A 111 6.41 15.80 2.00
C GLN A 111 5.81 15.91 3.41
N ARG A 112 4.74 16.69 3.58
CA ARG A 112 4.04 16.78 4.87
C ARG A 112 3.49 15.42 5.30
N ASN A 113 2.80 14.70 4.41
CA ASN A 113 2.26 13.37 4.73
C ASN A 113 3.38 12.36 5.02
N ASN A 114 4.49 12.41 4.27
CA ASN A 114 5.67 11.57 4.51
C ASN A 114 6.31 11.80 5.89
N ILE A 115 6.42 13.06 6.34
CA ILE A 115 6.95 13.35 7.68
C ILE A 115 6.00 12.78 8.75
N ARG A 116 4.69 13.00 8.60
CA ARG A 116 3.68 12.46 9.55
C ARG A 116 3.65 10.94 9.60
N LEU A 117 3.93 10.27 8.49
CA LEU A 117 4.06 8.81 8.43
C LEU A 117 5.30 8.31 9.22
N ALA A 118 6.39 9.08 9.19
CA ALA A 118 7.69 8.66 9.70
C ALA A 118 7.90 8.94 11.19
N GLU A 119 7.22 9.95 11.73
CA GLU A 119 7.25 10.39 13.14
C GLU A 119 6.19 9.68 13.99
#